data_AF-A0A177CM01-F1
#
_entry.id   AF-A0A177CM01-F1
#
_cell.length_a   1.000
_cell.length_b   1.000
_cell.length_c   1.000
_cell.angle_alpha   90.00
_cell.angle_beta   90.00
_cell.angle_gamma   90.00
#
_symmetry.space_group_name_H-M   'P 1'
#
loop_
_entity.id
_entity.type
_entity.pdbx_description
1 polymer ?
#
loop_
_entity_poly.entity_id
_entity_poly.type
_entity_poly.pdbx_seq_one_letter_code
_entity_poly.pdbx_strand_id
1 'polypeptide(L)'
;MATSGRYYSEFLLTVMCAHAARYEEGNYANILLSRVRHLLGTAIQQPSSIPTVQALLQLSARELAHGSMSQAWNYSGIAFRMASDLGLEYIGPNVRGLGPVDLEIRKRLFWSCYFWDKTLALIDDAMELEEWSPYHGDSLDLTRLAQNQYPDRKSHAVSCFANSCKLSIIINDIILQLYSRKSRTITEAALRNIKMRLDLWRVESPAHLRYDPDNLPSVCPPPHIISQNMLYYTTMILAYRPFWSVSTHYQVCILAAEGIEKLVLLLESTFGLENITYLMGYCIYTGASAILEDAKSSGQGAAHPVLRTFIRALQSGTRRCPLLERSLKIIIKGLSRVPPQQDNLPSRDVNNSYSNTRLSVATGGAPVNPYIPAFPYLGLEPQFDFGMDPYFNDHNINPMALLDCFPEIQMDNEDIGLSI
;
A
#
# COMPACT_ATOMS: atom_id res chain seq x y z
N MET A 1 21.58 -38.97 26.63
CA MET A 1 22.07 -37.84 25.80
C MET A 1 23.06 -37.04 26.64
N ALA A 2 24.24 -36.72 26.10
CA ALA A 2 25.20 -35.88 26.82
C ALA A 2 24.69 -34.42 26.85
N THR A 3 24.13 -33.99 27.98
CA THR A 3 23.46 -32.70 28.17
C THR A 3 24.42 -31.52 28.39
N SER A 4 25.71 -31.69 28.10
CA SER A 4 26.76 -30.69 28.36
C SER A 4 27.72 -30.50 27.18
N GLY A 5 27.33 -30.93 25.98
CA GLY A 5 28.13 -30.75 24.77
C GLY A 5 28.06 -29.33 24.22
N ARG A 6 29.13 -28.88 23.54
CA ARG A 6 29.21 -27.57 22.85
C ARG A 6 28.07 -27.31 21.86
N TYR A 7 27.47 -28.38 21.32
CA TYR A 7 26.39 -28.34 20.33
C TYR A 7 25.02 -28.73 20.91
N TYR A 8 24.88 -28.67 22.23
CA TYR A 8 23.62 -28.91 22.93
C TYR A 8 23.04 -27.61 23.48
N SER A 9 21.72 -27.44 23.35
CA SER A 9 20.96 -26.52 24.18
C SER A 9 19.58 -27.13 24.46
N GLU A 10 18.99 -26.78 25.61
CA GLU A 10 17.63 -27.20 25.95
C GLU A 10 16.62 -26.70 24.91
N PHE A 11 16.84 -25.50 24.37
CA PHE A 11 16.05 -24.93 23.30
C PHE A 11 16.10 -25.79 22.03
N LEU A 12 17.30 -26.17 21.57
CA LEU A 12 17.46 -27.02 20.39
C LEU A 12 16.80 -28.38 20.57
N LEU A 13 17.04 -29.03 21.70
CA LEU A 13 16.43 -30.33 21.99
C LEU A 13 14.90 -30.23 21.96
N THR A 14 14.34 -29.22 22.62
CA THR A 14 12.88 -29.02 22.69
C THR A 14 12.31 -28.75 21.30
N VAL A 15 12.98 -27.95 20.47
CA VAL A 15 12.56 -27.69 19.09
C VAL A 15 12.62 -28.97 18.24
N MET A 16 13.69 -29.76 18.34
CA MET A 16 13.79 -31.03 17.60
C MET A 16 12.65 -31.98 17.98
N CYS A 17 12.35 -32.11 19.28
CA CYS A 17 11.21 -32.90 19.74
C CYS A 17 9.88 -32.31 19.25
N ALA A 18 9.69 -30.99 19.29
CA ALA A 18 8.46 -30.33 18.82
C ALA A 18 8.26 -30.49 17.30
N HIS A 19 9.36 -30.49 16.53
CA HIS A 19 9.35 -30.72 15.09
C HIS A 19 9.00 -32.18 14.78
N ALA A 20 9.58 -33.14 15.50
CA ALA A 20 9.29 -34.56 15.33
C ALA A 20 7.86 -34.93 15.78
N ALA A 21 7.36 -34.32 16.85
CA ALA A 21 6.02 -34.56 17.40
C ALA A 21 4.88 -34.25 16.42
N ARG A 22 5.15 -33.58 15.28
CA ARG A 22 4.17 -33.39 14.20
C ARG A 22 3.72 -34.70 13.54
N TYR A 23 4.50 -35.77 13.69
CA TYR A 23 4.24 -37.09 13.12
C TYR A 23 3.57 -38.06 14.11
N GLU A 24 3.33 -37.63 15.34
CA GLU A 24 2.73 -38.44 16.40
C GLU A 24 1.30 -37.96 16.67
N GLU A 25 0.39 -38.90 16.98
CA GLU A 25 -0.98 -38.57 17.37
C GLU A 25 -1.03 -38.16 18.85
N GLY A 26 -1.41 -36.92 19.16
CA GLY A 26 -1.64 -36.48 20.55
C GLY A 26 -1.33 -35.01 20.84
N ASN A 27 -1.54 -34.59 22.09
CA ASN A 27 -1.38 -33.19 22.52
C ASN A 27 0.09 -32.80 22.86
N TYR A 28 1.04 -33.71 22.68
CA TYR A 28 2.45 -33.48 23.01
C TYR A 28 3.08 -32.33 22.21
N ALA A 29 2.68 -32.17 20.94
CA ALA A 29 3.16 -31.09 20.09
C ALA A 29 2.85 -29.70 20.67
N ASN A 30 1.65 -29.50 21.23
CA ASN A 30 1.24 -28.21 21.83
C ASN A 30 1.99 -27.91 23.13
N ILE A 31 2.24 -28.92 23.95
CA ILE A 31 3.01 -28.79 25.20
C ILE A 31 4.46 -28.41 24.87
N LEU A 32 5.08 -29.14 23.93
CA LEU A 32 6.45 -28.86 23.49
C LEU A 32 6.55 -27.48 22.85
N LEU A 33 5.58 -27.07 22.03
CA LEU A 33 5.53 -25.74 21.45
C LEU A 33 5.41 -24.63 22.49
N SER A 34 4.56 -24.80 23.50
CA SER A 34 4.45 -23.84 24.61
C SER A 34 5.80 -23.66 25.30
N ARG A 35 6.54 -24.76 25.50
CA ARG A 35 7.90 -24.71 26.04
C ARG A 35 8.89 -24.06 25.07
N VAL A 36 8.83 -24.36 23.78
CA VAL A 36 9.65 -23.71 22.75
C VAL A 36 9.45 -22.20 22.78
N ARG A 37 8.21 -21.72 22.81
CA ARG A 37 7.89 -20.29 22.86
C ARG A 37 8.44 -19.61 24.11
N HIS A 38 8.38 -20.30 25.25
CA HIS A 38 8.96 -19.81 26.51
C HIS A 38 10.49 -19.71 26.44
N LEU A 39 11.17 -20.72 25.86
CA LEU A 39 12.63 -20.75 25.73
C LEU A 39 13.15 -19.84 24.60
N LEU A 40 12.33 -19.55 23.59
CA LEU A 40 12.73 -18.76 22.43
C LEU A 40 13.21 -17.36 22.84
N GLY A 41 12.43 -16.67 23.68
CA GLY A 41 12.72 -15.30 24.09
C GLY A 41 14.07 -15.17 24.80
N THR A 42 14.43 -16.13 25.65
CA THR A 42 15.74 -16.15 26.31
C THR A 42 16.85 -16.56 25.35
N ALA A 43 16.63 -17.57 24.50
CA ALA A 43 17.62 -18.08 23.57
C ALA A 43 18.10 -17.04 22.55
N ILE A 44 17.22 -16.16 22.07
CA ILE A 44 17.58 -15.12 21.08
C ILE A 44 18.28 -13.90 21.68
N GLN A 45 18.23 -13.73 23.01
CA GLN A 45 18.89 -12.65 23.73
C GLN A 45 20.31 -13.03 24.17
N GLN A 46 20.68 -14.31 24.07
CA GLN A 46 22.04 -14.77 24.32
C GLN A 46 22.95 -14.52 23.11
N PRO A 47 24.28 -14.50 23.28
CA PRO A 47 25.21 -14.47 22.15
C PRO A 47 24.90 -15.57 21.14
N SER A 48 25.09 -15.27 19.85
CA SER A 48 24.82 -16.22 18.77
C SER A 48 25.55 -17.54 19.02
N SER A 49 24.84 -18.64 18.82
CA SER A 49 25.39 -19.99 19.03
C SER A 49 24.89 -20.96 17.96
N ILE A 50 25.71 -21.95 17.64
CA ILE A 50 25.36 -23.01 16.67
C ILE A 50 24.03 -23.70 17.03
N PRO A 51 23.79 -24.10 18.30
CA PRO A 51 22.51 -24.70 18.69
C PRO A 51 21.31 -23.78 18.48
N THR A 52 21.45 -22.49 18.75
CA THR A 52 20.35 -21.52 18.55
C THR A 52 20.01 -21.38 17.07
N VAL A 53 21.01 -21.28 16.19
CA VAL A 53 20.80 -21.23 14.73
C VAL A 53 20.12 -22.51 14.23
N GLN A 54 20.60 -23.68 14.65
CA GLN A 54 19.99 -24.96 14.31
C GLN A 54 18.52 -25.04 14.77
N ALA A 55 18.24 -24.59 15.99
CA ALA A 55 16.90 -24.60 16.57
C ALA A 55 15.96 -23.67 15.77
N LEU A 56 16.39 -22.45 15.47
CA LEU A 56 15.59 -21.49 14.72
C LEU A 56 15.28 -21.97 13.30
N LEU A 57 16.21 -22.63 12.60
CA LEU A 57 15.95 -23.24 11.30
C LEU A 57 14.90 -24.35 11.39
N GLN A 58 15.02 -25.24 12.38
CA GLN A 58 14.05 -26.33 12.59
C GLN A 58 12.67 -25.79 12.99
N LEU A 59 12.63 -24.73 13.79
CA LEU A 59 11.39 -24.07 14.17
C LEU A 59 10.75 -23.36 12.97
N SER A 60 11.55 -22.70 12.12
CA SER A 60 11.09 -22.10 10.86
C SER A 60 10.42 -23.14 9.95
N ALA A 61 11.10 -24.28 9.72
CA ALA A 61 10.55 -25.38 8.93
C ALA A 61 9.27 -25.98 9.52
N ARG A 62 9.14 -25.97 10.84
CA ARG A 62 7.92 -26.40 11.52
C ARG A 62 6.77 -25.43 11.27
N GLU A 63 6.97 -24.14 11.52
CA GLU A 63 5.92 -23.13 11.34
C GLU A 63 5.45 -23.06 9.89
N LEU A 64 6.37 -23.23 8.94
CA LEU A 64 6.05 -23.35 7.52
C LEU A 64 5.08 -24.53 7.27
N ALA A 65 5.37 -25.70 7.81
CA ALA A 65 4.54 -26.89 7.65
C ALA A 65 3.13 -26.75 8.28
N HIS A 66 2.95 -25.81 9.22
CA HIS A 66 1.66 -25.47 9.82
C HIS A 66 1.00 -24.23 9.18
N GLY A 67 1.49 -23.76 8.03
CA GLY A 67 0.92 -22.62 7.30
C GLY A 67 1.24 -21.25 7.90
N SER A 68 2.08 -21.17 8.93
CA SER A 68 2.48 -19.91 9.57
C SER A 68 3.69 -19.28 8.87
N MET A 69 3.51 -18.88 7.59
CA MET A 69 4.58 -18.33 6.73
C MET A 69 5.37 -17.19 7.38
N SER A 70 4.67 -16.21 7.99
CA SER A 70 5.34 -15.07 8.62
C SER A 70 6.24 -15.47 9.79
N GLN A 71 5.81 -16.47 10.58
CA GLN A 71 6.65 -17.01 11.67
C GLN A 71 7.84 -17.78 11.12
N ALA A 72 7.63 -18.58 10.08
CA ALA A 72 8.71 -19.28 9.38
C ALA A 72 9.78 -18.29 8.87
N TRP A 73 9.34 -17.21 8.23
CA TRP A 73 10.22 -16.14 7.73
C TRP A 73 10.99 -15.46 8.87
N ASN A 74 10.29 -15.07 9.95
CA ASN A 74 10.92 -14.43 11.10
C ASN A 74 12.00 -15.30 11.75
N TYR A 75 11.70 -16.57 12.03
CA TYR A 75 12.65 -17.47 12.68
C TYR A 75 13.86 -17.77 11.77
N SER A 76 13.65 -17.94 10.46
CA SER A 76 14.75 -18.09 9.52
C SER A 76 15.63 -16.83 9.44
N GLY A 77 15.02 -15.64 9.42
CA GLY A 77 15.76 -14.37 9.42
C GLY A 77 16.60 -14.16 10.67
N ILE A 78 16.11 -14.53 11.86
CA ILE A 78 16.93 -14.52 13.09
C ILE A 78 18.08 -15.52 12.96
N ALA A 79 17.83 -16.73 12.47
CA ALA A 79 18.86 -17.75 12.28
C ALA A 79 19.97 -17.27 11.32
N PHE A 80 19.61 -16.63 10.21
CA PHE A 80 20.56 -16.13 9.21
C PHE A 80 21.45 -15.02 9.77
N ARG A 81 20.86 -14.07 10.52
CA ARG A 81 21.63 -13.00 11.18
C ARG A 81 22.59 -13.57 12.23
N MET A 82 22.15 -14.54 13.04
CA MET A 82 23.02 -15.22 14.00
C MET A 82 24.11 -16.07 13.32
N ALA A 83 23.82 -16.68 12.17
CA ALA A 83 24.82 -17.39 11.38
C ALA A 83 25.90 -16.44 10.83
N SER A 84 25.51 -15.23 10.41
CA SER A 84 26.47 -14.20 9.97
C SER A 84 27.26 -13.63 11.14
N ASP A 85 26.63 -13.40 12.30
CA ASP A 85 27.32 -12.99 13.54
C ASP A 85 28.40 -14.02 13.97
N LEU A 86 28.12 -15.30 13.78
CA LEU A 86 29.09 -16.38 13.99
C LEU A 86 30.16 -16.45 12.90
N GLY A 87 30.06 -15.73 11.80
CA GLY A 87 30.94 -15.78 10.64
C GLY A 87 30.99 -17.16 9.98
N LEU A 88 29.82 -17.79 9.79
CA LEU A 88 29.74 -19.13 9.16
C LEU A 88 30.05 -19.11 7.65
N GLU A 89 29.96 -17.94 7.01
CA GLU A 89 30.31 -17.70 5.61
C GLU A 89 31.81 -17.87 5.32
N TYR A 90 32.67 -17.74 6.33
CA TYR A 90 34.12 -17.90 6.19
C TYR A 90 34.50 -19.38 6.27
N ILE A 91 34.42 -20.05 5.11
CA ILE A 91 34.78 -21.45 4.93
C ILE A 91 36.25 -21.53 4.47
N GLY A 92 37.18 -21.68 5.42
CA GLY A 92 38.60 -21.85 5.11
C GLY A 92 39.42 -22.42 6.28
N PRO A 93 40.63 -22.96 6.01
CA PRO A 93 41.51 -23.54 7.04
C PRO A 93 42.01 -22.50 8.07
N ASN A 94 41.73 -21.22 7.85
CA ASN A 94 42.19 -20.10 8.67
C ASN A 94 41.29 -19.79 9.88
N VAL A 95 40.21 -20.53 10.12
CA VAL A 95 39.42 -20.40 11.36
C VAL A 95 40.20 -21.08 12.50
N ARG A 96 41.05 -20.30 13.16
CA ARG A 96 41.95 -20.79 14.23
C ARG A 96 41.14 -21.36 15.40
N GLY A 97 41.56 -22.51 15.93
CA GLY A 97 41.02 -23.08 17.17
C GLY A 97 39.79 -23.99 17.03
N LEU A 98 39.45 -24.44 15.82
CA LEU A 98 38.36 -25.39 15.57
C LEU A 98 38.85 -26.73 15.03
N GLY A 99 38.23 -27.82 15.49
CA GLY A 99 38.50 -29.17 14.98
C GLY A 99 37.81 -29.44 13.64
N PRO A 100 38.15 -30.54 12.94
CA PRO A 100 37.54 -30.90 11.66
C PRO A 100 36.01 -31.08 11.75
N VAL A 101 35.51 -31.61 12.88
CA VAL A 101 34.07 -31.76 13.13
C VAL A 101 33.38 -30.41 13.26
N ASP A 102 33.99 -29.48 13.99
CA ASP A 102 33.44 -28.12 14.17
C ASP A 102 33.35 -27.37 12.82
N LEU A 103 34.40 -27.50 12.00
CA LEU A 103 34.43 -26.90 10.65
C LEU A 103 33.33 -27.46 9.76
N GLU A 104 33.13 -28.78 9.78
CA GLU A 104 32.07 -29.43 9.00
C GLU A 104 30.67 -29.03 9.50
N ILE A 105 30.46 -28.91 10.81
CA ILE A 105 29.19 -28.41 11.38
C ILE A 105 28.89 -27.00 10.88
N ARG A 106 29.89 -26.09 10.94
CA ARG A 106 29.74 -24.70 10.48
C ARG A 106 29.40 -24.64 8.99
N LYS A 107 30.11 -25.43 8.17
CA LYS A 107 29.87 -25.54 6.72
C LYS A 107 28.45 -26.03 6.42
N ARG A 108 28.01 -27.12 7.05
CA ARG A 108 26.66 -27.66 6.82
C ARG A 108 25.58 -26.67 7.22
N LEU A 109 25.75 -26.03 8.38
CA LEU A 109 24.78 -25.08 8.89
C LEU A 109 24.66 -23.85 7.98
N PHE A 110 25.78 -23.34 7.46
CA PHE A 110 25.76 -22.28 6.44
C PHE A 110 24.96 -22.69 5.20
N TRP A 111 25.24 -23.87 4.63
CA TRP A 111 24.53 -24.36 3.46
C TRP A 111 23.05 -24.67 3.75
N SER A 112 22.71 -25.08 4.97
CA SER A 112 21.32 -25.22 5.41
C SER A 112 20.61 -23.87 5.44
N CYS A 113 21.24 -22.81 5.96
CA CYS A 113 20.69 -21.45 5.92
C CYS A 113 20.43 -21.00 4.48
N TYR A 114 21.43 -21.14 3.60
CA TYR A 114 21.32 -20.76 2.20
C TYR A 114 20.19 -21.51 1.48
N PHE A 115 20.16 -22.83 1.60
CA PHE A 115 19.13 -23.66 0.98
C PHE A 115 17.73 -23.29 1.49
N TRP A 116 17.60 -23.05 2.79
CA TRP A 116 16.32 -22.71 3.41
C TRP A 116 15.81 -21.33 2.97
N ASP A 117 16.70 -20.33 2.86
CA ASP A 117 16.38 -19.01 2.28
C ASP A 117 15.79 -19.14 0.87
N LYS A 118 16.43 -19.93 0.00
CA LYS A 118 15.93 -20.17 -1.37
C LYS A 118 14.63 -20.95 -1.40
N THR A 119 14.46 -21.91 -0.49
CA THR A 119 13.22 -22.68 -0.39
C THR A 119 12.04 -21.79 0.01
N LEU A 120 12.22 -20.91 1.00
CA LEU A 120 11.17 -19.98 1.42
C LEU A 120 10.82 -18.98 0.32
N ALA A 121 11.82 -18.47 -0.40
CA ALA A 121 11.58 -17.58 -1.55
C ALA A 121 10.79 -18.29 -2.68
N LEU A 122 11.12 -19.55 -2.99
CA LEU A 122 10.38 -20.33 -4.00
C LEU A 122 8.93 -20.61 -3.58
N ILE A 123 8.69 -20.82 -2.29
CA ILE A 123 7.33 -21.03 -1.78
C ILE A 123 6.53 -19.74 -1.86
N ASP A 124 7.14 -18.59 -1.56
CA ASP A 124 6.51 -17.28 -1.73
C ASP A 124 6.17 -17.01 -3.21
N ASP A 125 7.07 -17.36 -4.13
CA ASP A 125 6.79 -17.33 -5.58
C ASP A 125 5.66 -18.31 -5.98
N ALA A 126 5.48 -19.43 -5.28
CA ALA A 126 4.37 -20.34 -5.55
C ALA A 126 3.02 -19.75 -5.10
N MET A 127 3.00 -18.89 -4.08
CA MET A 127 1.79 -18.18 -3.63
C MET A 127 1.29 -17.17 -4.68
N GLU A 128 2.15 -16.69 -5.59
CA GLU A 128 1.73 -15.91 -6.77
C GLU A 128 0.75 -16.69 -7.66
N LEU A 129 0.86 -18.03 -7.67
CA LEU A 129 0.04 -18.94 -8.47
C LEU A 129 -1.11 -19.56 -7.68
N GLU A 130 -1.27 -19.20 -6.40
CA GLU A 130 -2.35 -19.69 -5.55
C GLU A 130 -3.72 -19.30 -6.12
N GLU A 131 -4.64 -20.26 -6.12
CA GLU A 131 -6.03 -20.04 -6.50
C GLU A 131 -6.69 -19.09 -5.51
N TRP A 132 -7.27 -18.03 -6.04
CA TRP A 132 -8.01 -17.03 -5.30
C TRP A 132 -9.50 -17.22 -5.55
N SER A 133 -10.26 -17.33 -4.46
CA SER A 133 -11.71 -17.28 -4.46
C SER A 133 -12.20 -16.23 -3.46
N PRO A 134 -13.34 -15.58 -3.71
CA PRO A 134 -13.97 -14.77 -2.69
C PRO A 134 -14.35 -15.62 -1.47
N TYR A 135 -14.44 -14.97 -0.31
CA TYR A 135 -14.90 -15.63 0.90
C TYR A 135 -16.41 -15.90 0.80
N HIS A 136 -16.79 -17.16 1.00
CA HIS A 136 -18.16 -17.64 1.13
C HIS A 136 -18.31 -18.19 2.54
N GLY A 137 -19.02 -17.48 3.42
CA GLY A 137 -19.20 -17.89 4.81
C GLY A 137 -20.60 -17.61 5.31
N ASP A 138 -21.03 -18.38 6.32
CA ASP A 138 -22.42 -18.45 6.80
C ASP A 138 -23.03 -17.10 7.25
N SER A 139 -22.20 -16.08 7.52
CA SER A 139 -22.64 -14.77 8.03
C SER A 139 -22.36 -13.59 7.10
N LEU A 140 -21.49 -13.73 6.09
CA LEU A 140 -21.08 -12.64 5.22
C LEU A 140 -20.59 -13.16 3.87
N ASP A 141 -21.43 -13.02 2.84
CA ASP A 141 -21.01 -13.20 1.46
C ASP A 141 -20.32 -11.92 0.96
N LEU A 142 -19.03 -12.05 0.58
CA LEU A 142 -18.25 -10.95 -0.01
C LEU A 142 -18.43 -10.85 -1.53
N THR A 143 -19.27 -11.72 -2.12
CA THR A 143 -19.59 -11.73 -3.54
C THR A 143 -21.09 -11.90 -3.77
N ARG A 144 -21.58 -11.35 -4.89
CA ARG A 144 -22.97 -11.54 -5.36
C ARG A 144 -23.13 -12.85 -6.15
N LEU A 145 -22.03 -13.53 -6.44
CA LEU A 145 -22.00 -14.78 -7.18
C LEU A 145 -22.03 -15.97 -6.22
N ALA A 146 -22.71 -17.05 -6.61
CA ALA A 146 -22.58 -18.31 -5.90
C ALA A 146 -21.15 -18.87 -6.04
N GLN A 147 -20.73 -19.73 -5.11
CA GLN A 147 -19.37 -20.29 -5.08
C GLN A 147 -18.94 -20.94 -6.40
N ASN A 148 -19.86 -21.61 -7.09
CA ASN A 148 -19.62 -22.27 -8.37
C ASN A 148 -19.68 -21.33 -9.61
N GLN A 149 -20.01 -20.05 -9.41
CA GLN A 149 -20.14 -19.06 -10.48
C GLN A 149 -18.90 -18.17 -10.61
N TYR A 150 -18.08 -18.08 -9.56
CA TYR A 150 -16.80 -17.37 -9.64
C TYR A 150 -15.77 -18.26 -10.35
N PRO A 151 -15.12 -17.80 -11.44
CA PRO A 151 -14.15 -18.60 -12.16
C PRO A 151 -12.85 -18.73 -11.36
N ASP A 152 -12.13 -19.84 -11.55
CA ASP A 152 -10.81 -20.01 -10.94
C ASP A 152 -9.86 -18.90 -11.41
N ARG A 153 -9.34 -18.13 -10.45
CA ARG A 153 -8.40 -17.03 -10.70
C ARG A 153 -7.19 -17.22 -9.83
N LYS A 154 -6.04 -16.74 -10.30
CA LYS A 154 -4.83 -16.66 -9.46
C LYS A 154 -4.84 -15.36 -8.67
N SER A 155 -4.33 -15.42 -7.44
CA SER A 155 -4.24 -14.25 -6.57
C SER A 155 -3.34 -13.17 -7.17
N HIS A 156 -2.18 -13.53 -7.71
CA HIS A 156 -1.19 -12.58 -8.21
C HIS A 156 -0.79 -11.49 -7.21
N ALA A 157 -0.83 -11.81 -5.91
CA ALA A 157 -0.65 -10.83 -4.83
C ALA A 157 0.75 -10.19 -4.88
N VAL A 158 1.80 -10.98 -5.12
CA VAL A 158 3.19 -10.51 -5.12
C VAL A 158 3.44 -9.63 -6.34
N SER A 159 3.06 -10.08 -7.54
CA SER A 159 3.24 -9.28 -8.75
C SER A 159 2.40 -8.00 -8.73
N CYS A 160 1.17 -8.04 -8.21
CA CYS A 160 0.33 -6.86 -8.03
C CYS A 160 0.93 -5.89 -7.01
N PHE A 161 1.43 -6.38 -5.88
CA PHE A 161 2.07 -5.53 -4.89
C PHE A 161 3.33 -4.86 -5.45
N ALA A 162 4.23 -5.63 -6.07
CA ALA A 162 5.45 -5.11 -6.67
C ALA A 162 5.14 -4.07 -7.77
N ASN A 163 4.13 -4.32 -8.60
CA ASN A 163 3.72 -3.37 -9.64
C ASN A 163 3.09 -2.10 -9.04
N SER A 164 2.34 -2.22 -7.95
CA SER A 164 1.80 -1.09 -7.18
C SER A 164 2.88 -0.24 -6.51
N CYS A 165 3.96 -0.85 -5.99
CA CYS A 165 5.12 -0.13 -5.48
C CYS A 165 5.82 0.69 -6.57
N LYS A 166 5.93 0.17 -7.79
CA LYS A 166 6.48 0.95 -8.92
C LYS A 166 5.60 2.15 -9.25
N LEU A 167 4.27 1.99 -9.20
CA LEU A 167 3.33 3.09 -9.40
C LEU A 167 3.42 4.13 -8.27
N SER A 168 3.61 3.71 -7.01
CA SER A 168 3.70 4.62 -5.87
C SER A 168 4.90 5.56 -5.95
N ILE A 169 6.01 5.13 -6.56
CA ILE A 169 7.16 6.01 -6.85
C ILE A 169 6.74 7.16 -7.77
N ILE A 170 5.94 6.88 -8.82
CA ILE A 170 5.42 7.92 -9.73
C ILE A 170 4.43 8.84 -9.01
N ILE A 171 3.55 8.28 -8.17
CA ILE A 171 2.59 9.06 -7.36
C ILE A 171 3.33 10.00 -6.41
N ASN A 172 4.37 9.52 -5.74
CA ASN A 172 5.19 10.35 -4.85
C ASN A 172 5.81 11.53 -5.61
N ASP A 173 6.33 11.29 -6.82
CA ASP A 173 6.86 12.36 -7.65
C ASP A 173 5.79 13.37 -8.08
N ILE A 174 4.58 12.91 -8.40
CA ILE A 174 3.43 13.80 -8.65
C ILE A 174 3.14 14.68 -7.43
N ILE A 175 3.09 14.09 -6.23
CA ILE A 175 2.83 14.83 -5.00
C ILE A 175 3.92 15.90 -4.77
N LEU A 176 5.19 15.51 -4.88
CA LEU A 176 6.32 16.40 -4.62
C LEU A 176 6.49 17.50 -5.69
N GLN A 177 6.24 17.20 -6.96
CA GLN A 177 6.48 18.12 -8.07
C GLN A 177 5.26 19.00 -8.40
N LEU A 178 4.04 18.47 -8.24
CA LEU A 178 2.82 19.14 -8.71
C LEU A 178 1.93 19.65 -7.57
N TYR A 179 2.03 19.11 -6.35
CA TYR A 179 1.14 19.45 -5.24
C TYR A 179 1.84 19.96 -3.97
N SER A 180 3.19 19.91 -3.91
CA SER A 180 3.94 20.42 -2.77
C SER A 180 3.83 21.95 -2.66
N ARG A 181 3.53 22.46 -1.47
CA ARG A 181 3.39 23.90 -1.18
C ARG A 181 4.71 24.68 -1.25
N LYS A 182 5.86 23.99 -1.30
CA LYS A 182 7.18 24.62 -1.44
C LYS A 182 7.34 25.14 -2.87
N SER A 183 6.83 26.36 -3.10
CA SER A 183 6.89 27.18 -4.32
C SER A 183 7.86 26.66 -5.38
N ARG A 184 7.38 25.74 -6.22
CA ARG A 184 7.99 25.37 -7.49
C ARG A 184 6.99 25.73 -8.57
N THR A 185 7.46 26.38 -9.62
CA THR A 185 6.66 26.58 -10.83
C THR A 185 6.33 25.20 -11.40
N ILE A 186 5.03 24.87 -11.45
CA ILE A 186 4.55 23.66 -12.10
C ILE A 186 4.85 23.79 -13.59
N THR A 187 5.62 22.86 -14.15
CA THR A 187 6.04 22.92 -15.57
C THR A 187 5.43 21.81 -16.39
N GLU A 188 5.08 22.13 -17.64
CA GLU A 188 4.70 21.15 -18.67
C GLU A 188 5.78 20.08 -18.90
N ALA A 189 7.05 20.41 -18.65
CA ALA A 189 8.15 19.44 -18.73
C ALA A 189 8.03 18.35 -17.66
N ALA A 190 7.63 18.70 -16.43
CA ALA A 190 7.38 17.74 -15.36
C ALA A 190 6.21 16.81 -15.72
N LEU A 191 5.12 17.36 -16.27
CA LEU A 191 3.98 16.57 -16.76
C LEU A 191 4.42 15.58 -17.85
N ARG A 192 5.20 16.03 -18.85
CA ARG A 192 5.71 15.15 -19.91
C ARG A 192 6.58 14.00 -19.37
N ASN A 193 7.43 14.28 -18.38
CA ASN A 193 8.26 13.25 -17.76
C ASN A 193 7.40 12.22 -16.98
N ILE A 194 6.45 12.70 -16.18
CA ILE A 194 5.52 11.85 -15.42
C ILE A 194 4.70 10.99 -16.39
N LYS A 195 4.16 11.58 -17.46
CA LYS A 195 3.43 10.86 -18.50
C LYS A 195 4.26 9.73 -19.10
N MET A 196 5.49 10.04 -19.54
CA MET A 196 6.39 9.05 -20.14
C MET A 196 6.62 7.85 -19.22
N ARG A 197 6.88 8.11 -17.93
CA ARG A 197 7.08 7.06 -16.92
C ARG A 197 5.82 6.26 -16.64
N LEU A 198 4.67 6.91 -16.62
CA LEU A 198 3.38 6.25 -16.41
C LEU A 198 2.97 5.38 -17.62
N ASP A 199 3.24 5.84 -18.84
CA ASP A 199 3.07 5.05 -20.06
C ASP A 199 4.00 3.83 -20.06
N LEU A 200 5.28 4.03 -19.73
CA LEU A 200 6.26 2.94 -19.62
C LEU A 200 5.83 1.91 -18.58
N TRP A 201 5.43 2.36 -17.39
CA TRP A 201 4.91 1.49 -16.33
C TRP A 201 3.70 0.67 -16.83
N ARG A 202 2.79 1.28 -17.60
CA ARG A 202 1.60 0.59 -18.11
C ARG A 202 1.94 -0.47 -19.17
N VAL A 203 2.94 -0.20 -20.01
CA VAL A 203 3.45 -1.14 -21.03
C VAL A 203 4.16 -2.31 -20.36
N GLU A 204 5.04 -2.04 -19.39
CA GLU A 204 5.82 -3.05 -18.66
C GLU A 204 4.99 -3.84 -17.62
N SER A 205 3.82 -3.32 -17.24
CA SER A 205 2.92 -4.03 -16.33
C SER A 205 2.54 -5.41 -16.90
N PRO A 206 2.61 -6.48 -16.09
CA PRO A 206 2.21 -7.82 -16.51
C PRO A 206 0.80 -7.88 -17.08
N ALA A 207 0.59 -8.66 -18.15
CA ALA A 207 -0.68 -8.70 -18.86
C ALA A 207 -1.86 -9.10 -17.97
N HIS A 208 -1.65 -10.03 -17.02
CA HIS A 208 -2.68 -10.48 -16.07
C HIS A 208 -3.10 -9.42 -15.04
N LEU A 209 -2.33 -8.34 -14.89
CA LEU A 209 -2.65 -7.23 -14.01
C LEU A 209 -3.25 -6.02 -14.75
N ARG A 210 -3.29 -6.05 -16.08
CA ARG A 210 -3.71 -4.92 -16.92
C ARG A 210 -5.12 -5.14 -17.43
N TYR A 211 -6.05 -4.30 -16.96
CA TYR A 211 -7.45 -4.32 -17.40
C TYR A 211 -7.74 -3.06 -18.21
N ASP A 212 -8.21 -3.28 -19.44
CA ASP A 212 -8.67 -2.23 -20.34
C ASP A 212 -10.18 -1.99 -20.10
N PRO A 213 -10.59 -0.78 -19.71
CA PRO A 213 -12.00 -0.44 -19.52
C PRO A 213 -12.88 -0.73 -20.73
N ASP A 214 -12.33 -0.70 -21.94
CA ASP A 214 -13.09 -0.98 -23.17
C ASP A 214 -13.19 -2.48 -23.51
N ASN A 215 -12.44 -3.33 -22.79
CA ASN A 215 -12.41 -4.78 -22.98
C ASN A 215 -12.34 -5.51 -21.64
N LEU A 216 -13.33 -5.28 -20.78
CA LEU A 216 -13.44 -5.89 -19.46
C LEU A 216 -14.06 -7.30 -19.51
N PRO A 217 -13.64 -8.22 -18.62
CA PRO A 217 -14.30 -9.51 -18.47
C PRO A 217 -15.71 -9.37 -17.87
N SER A 218 -16.52 -10.42 -17.96
CA SER A 218 -17.86 -10.47 -17.35
C SER A 218 -17.83 -10.54 -15.82
N VAL A 219 -16.80 -11.18 -15.26
CA VAL A 219 -16.60 -11.35 -13.81
C VAL A 219 -15.35 -10.61 -13.37
N CYS A 220 -15.47 -9.84 -12.30
CA CYS A 220 -14.39 -9.05 -11.74
C CYS A 220 -13.24 -9.94 -11.25
N PRO A 221 -11.97 -9.63 -11.61
CA PRO A 221 -10.81 -10.29 -11.03
C PRO A 221 -10.66 -9.93 -9.54
N PRO A 222 -9.70 -10.53 -8.81
CA PRO A 222 -9.45 -10.22 -7.41
C PRO A 222 -9.41 -8.69 -7.12
N PRO A 223 -10.06 -8.20 -6.05
CA PRO A 223 -10.24 -6.77 -5.79
C PRO A 223 -8.95 -5.93 -5.75
N HIS A 224 -7.83 -6.49 -5.30
CA HIS A 224 -6.54 -5.78 -5.29
C HIS A 224 -6.01 -5.47 -6.70
N ILE A 225 -6.27 -6.34 -7.68
CA ILE A 225 -5.91 -6.10 -9.09
C ILE A 225 -6.74 -4.97 -9.68
N ILE A 226 -8.06 -4.93 -9.40
CA ILE A 226 -8.92 -3.81 -9.81
C ILE A 226 -8.50 -2.52 -9.13
N SER A 227 -8.18 -2.57 -7.83
CA SER A 227 -7.70 -1.40 -7.08
C SER A 227 -6.47 -0.77 -7.73
N GLN A 228 -5.49 -1.58 -8.17
CA GLN A 228 -4.31 -1.10 -8.89
C GLN A 228 -4.68 -0.41 -10.21
N ASN A 229 -5.64 -0.96 -10.97
CA ASN A 229 -6.09 -0.34 -12.23
C ASN A 229 -6.83 0.97 -11.98
N MET A 230 -7.67 1.05 -10.95
CA MET A 230 -8.30 2.31 -10.53
C MET A 230 -7.25 3.35 -10.10
N LEU A 231 -6.20 2.91 -9.39
CA LEU A 231 -5.11 3.78 -8.97
C LEU A 231 -4.29 4.31 -10.15
N TYR A 232 -4.10 3.52 -11.21
CA TYR A 232 -3.46 3.98 -12.45
C TYR A 232 -4.23 5.16 -13.08
N TYR A 233 -5.54 5.04 -13.29
CA TYR A 233 -6.36 6.13 -13.83
C TYR A 233 -6.42 7.33 -12.88
N THR A 234 -6.45 7.07 -11.57
CA THR A 234 -6.37 8.13 -10.55
C THR A 234 -5.04 8.88 -10.65
N THR A 235 -3.94 8.17 -10.87
CA THR A 235 -2.60 8.76 -11.08
C THR A 235 -2.58 9.65 -12.33
N MET A 236 -3.26 9.24 -13.41
CA MET A 236 -3.46 10.10 -14.58
C MET A 236 -4.21 11.38 -14.20
N ILE A 237 -5.35 11.27 -13.51
CA ILE A 237 -6.12 12.45 -13.09
C ILE A 237 -5.26 13.40 -12.25
N LEU A 238 -4.50 12.88 -11.29
CA LEU A 238 -3.61 13.69 -10.44
C LEU A 238 -2.49 14.37 -11.25
N ALA A 239 -1.92 13.70 -12.26
CA ALA A 239 -0.88 14.30 -13.08
C ALA A 239 -1.40 15.47 -13.93
N TYR A 240 -2.57 15.32 -14.54
CA TYR A 240 -3.12 16.31 -15.48
C TYR A 240 -3.96 17.40 -14.81
N ARG A 241 -4.49 17.16 -13.60
CA ARG A 241 -5.36 18.12 -12.87
C ARG A 241 -4.79 19.53 -12.71
N PRO A 242 -3.49 19.73 -12.40
CA PRO A 242 -2.91 21.08 -12.30
C PRO A 242 -2.99 21.88 -13.61
N PHE A 243 -3.21 21.22 -14.75
CA PHE A 243 -3.21 21.79 -16.09
C PHE A 243 -4.62 21.83 -16.71
N TRP A 244 -5.68 21.71 -15.90
CA TRP A 244 -7.08 21.68 -16.34
C TRP A 244 -7.57 22.89 -17.15
N SER A 245 -6.86 24.02 -17.10
CA SER A 245 -7.16 25.17 -17.97
C SER A 245 -7.00 24.83 -19.46
N VAL A 246 -6.22 23.79 -19.79
CA VAL A 246 -6.04 23.29 -21.15
C VAL A 246 -7.06 22.18 -21.43
N SER A 247 -7.91 22.40 -22.42
CA SER A 247 -9.01 21.48 -22.78
C SER A 247 -8.54 20.04 -23.06
N THR A 248 -7.39 19.85 -23.70
CA THR A 248 -6.85 18.51 -23.98
C THR A 248 -6.46 17.76 -22.70
N HIS A 249 -5.87 18.44 -21.71
CA HIS A 249 -5.53 17.84 -20.41
C HIS A 249 -6.78 17.54 -19.59
N TYR A 250 -7.78 18.42 -19.65
CA TYR A 250 -9.08 18.17 -19.04
C TYR A 250 -9.75 16.92 -19.62
N GLN A 251 -9.76 16.76 -20.95
CA GLN A 251 -10.32 15.58 -21.61
C GLN A 251 -9.64 14.28 -21.14
N VAL A 252 -8.32 14.28 -20.92
CA VAL A 252 -7.60 13.12 -20.37
C VAL A 252 -8.11 12.75 -18.98
N CYS A 253 -8.43 13.74 -18.12
CA CYS A 253 -9.00 13.47 -16.81
C CYS A 253 -10.43 12.90 -16.89
N ILE A 254 -11.25 13.37 -17.84
CA ILE A 254 -12.60 12.84 -18.07
C ILE A 254 -12.54 11.39 -18.52
N LEU A 255 -11.73 11.08 -19.54
CA LEU A 255 -11.54 9.70 -20.03
C LEU A 255 -10.99 8.77 -18.94
N ALA A 256 -10.05 9.26 -18.12
CA ALA A 256 -9.54 8.48 -16.99
C ALA A 256 -10.62 8.21 -15.93
N ALA A 257 -11.49 9.20 -15.66
CA ALA A 257 -12.61 9.01 -14.73
C ALA A 257 -13.66 8.04 -15.28
N GLU A 258 -14.00 8.10 -16.57
CA GLU A 258 -14.85 7.08 -17.23
C GLU A 258 -14.23 5.68 -17.14
N GLY A 259 -12.90 5.57 -17.27
CA GLY A 259 -12.18 4.33 -17.04
C GLY A 259 -12.36 3.79 -15.62
N ILE A 260 -12.26 4.65 -14.59
CA ILE A 260 -12.53 4.27 -13.20
C ILE A 260 -13.98 3.81 -13.04
N GLU A 261 -14.94 4.48 -13.67
CA GLU A 261 -16.35 4.13 -13.58
C GLU A 261 -16.65 2.73 -14.10
N LYS A 262 -16.14 2.38 -15.28
CA LYS A 262 -16.27 1.02 -15.86
C LYS A 262 -15.70 -0.05 -14.92
N LEU A 263 -14.57 0.22 -14.27
CA LEU A 263 -13.97 -0.68 -13.27
C LEU A 263 -14.82 -0.80 -12.00
N VAL A 264 -15.45 0.29 -11.55
CA VAL A 264 -16.37 0.30 -10.40
C VAL A 264 -17.63 -0.49 -10.71
N LEU A 265 -18.18 -0.38 -11.93
CA LEU A 265 -19.34 -1.16 -12.37
C LEU A 265 -19.01 -2.66 -12.45
N LEU A 266 -17.81 -3.02 -12.91
CA LEU A 266 -17.33 -4.41 -12.88
C LEU A 266 -17.18 -4.93 -11.44
N LEU A 267 -16.60 -4.13 -10.55
CA LEU A 267 -16.50 -4.48 -9.12
C LEU A 267 -17.89 -4.70 -8.52
N GLU A 268 -18.82 -3.80 -8.81
CA GLU A 268 -20.18 -3.89 -8.32
C GLU A 268 -20.90 -5.15 -8.81
N SER A 269 -20.77 -5.51 -10.09
CA SER A 269 -21.45 -6.67 -10.65
C SER A 269 -21.08 -7.98 -9.95
N THR A 270 -19.87 -8.05 -9.39
CA THR A 270 -19.30 -9.28 -8.81
C THR A 270 -19.24 -9.26 -7.28
N PHE A 271 -18.79 -8.17 -6.67
CA PHE A 271 -18.55 -8.08 -5.22
C PHE A 271 -19.45 -7.09 -4.49
N GLY A 272 -20.21 -6.28 -5.24
CA GLY A 272 -20.91 -5.14 -4.68
C GLY A 272 -19.99 -3.97 -4.32
N LEU A 273 -20.55 -2.98 -3.64
CA LEU A 273 -19.88 -1.71 -3.30
C LEU A 273 -19.83 -1.45 -1.78
N GLU A 274 -20.38 -2.37 -0.99
CA GLU A 274 -20.48 -2.26 0.45
C GLU A 274 -19.15 -2.55 1.16
N ASN A 275 -18.21 -3.19 0.45
CA ASN A 275 -16.89 -3.62 0.96
C ASN A 275 -15.72 -2.92 0.25
N ILE A 276 -15.94 -1.75 -0.35
CA ILE A 276 -14.84 -1.01 -1.00
C ILE A 276 -13.78 -0.60 0.03
N THR A 277 -12.51 -0.72 -0.35
CA THR A 277 -11.40 -0.25 0.48
C THR A 277 -11.31 1.27 0.45
N TYR A 278 -10.60 1.86 1.42
CA TYR A 278 -10.34 3.30 1.41
C TYR A 278 -9.60 3.74 0.13
N LEU A 279 -8.66 2.93 -0.38
CA LEU A 279 -7.95 3.21 -1.62
C LEU A 279 -8.91 3.28 -2.83
N MET A 280 -9.82 2.30 -2.96
CA MET A 280 -10.86 2.34 -3.98
C MET A 280 -11.76 3.58 -3.83
N GLY A 281 -12.16 3.89 -2.59
CA GLY A 281 -12.94 5.08 -2.28
C GLY A 281 -12.24 6.39 -2.65
N TYR A 282 -10.93 6.50 -2.43
CA TYR A 282 -10.12 7.63 -2.87
C TYR A 282 -10.06 7.75 -4.40
N CYS A 283 -9.92 6.63 -5.11
CA CYS A 283 -9.96 6.60 -6.57
C CYS A 283 -11.33 7.08 -7.09
N ILE A 284 -12.42 6.59 -6.50
CA ILE A 284 -13.80 6.97 -6.83
C ILE A 284 -14.02 8.47 -6.59
N TYR A 285 -13.58 8.99 -5.44
CA TYR A 285 -13.64 10.42 -5.13
C TYR A 285 -12.85 11.27 -6.15
N THR A 286 -11.65 10.81 -6.52
CA THR A 286 -10.80 11.52 -7.47
C THR A 286 -11.42 11.55 -8.87
N GLY A 287 -12.03 10.44 -9.31
CA GLY A 287 -12.84 10.39 -10.54
C GLY A 287 -14.06 11.30 -10.48
N ALA A 288 -14.84 11.25 -9.40
CA ALA A 288 -16.03 12.09 -9.20
C ALA A 288 -15.70 13.59 -9.25
N SER A 289 -14.57 13.98 -8.64
CA SER A 289 -14.12 15.37 -8.62
C SER A 289 -13.57 15.84 -9.97
N ALA A 290 -13.17 14.94 -10.87
CA ALA A 290 -12.81 15.29 -12.26
C ALA A 290 -14.04 15.51 -13.15
N ILE A 291 -15.06 14.65 -13.01
CA ILE A 291 -16.31 14.72 -13.79
C ILE A 291 -17.23 15.84 -13.32
N LEU A 292 -17.06 16.35 -12.09
CA LEU A 292 -17.99 17.29 -11.49
C LEU A 292 -18.23 18.55 -12.31
N GLU A 293 -17.18 19.15 -12.87
CA GLU A 293 -17.32 20.38 -13.67
C GLU A 293 -17.98 20.10 -15.02
N ASP A 294 -17.72 18.93 -15.61
CA ASP A 294 -18.38 18.47 -16.84
C ASP A 294 -19.89 18.26 -16.61
N ALA A 295 -20.25 17.59 -15.51
CA ALA A 295 -21.63 17.39 -15.09
C ALA A 295 -22.39 18.70 -14.87
N LYS A 296 -21.74 19.73 -14.33
CA LYS A 296 -22.34 21.07 -14.19
C LYS A 296 -22.51 21.76 -15.54
N SER A 297 -21.46 21.76 -16.36
CA SER A 297 -21.45 22.47 -17.64
C SER A 297 -22.43 21.90 -18.65
N SER A 298 -22.66 20.58 -18.61
CA SER A 298 -23.66 19.87 -19.42
C SER A 298 -25.11 20.05 -18.93
N GLY A 299 -25.32 20.73 -17.79
CA GLY A 299 -26.64 20.93 -17.18
C GLY A 299 -27.26 19.67 -16.56
N GLN A 300 -26.55 18.52 -16.59
CA GLN A 300 -27.03 17.26 -16.02
C GLN A 300 -26.88 17.24 -14.48
N GLY A 301 -25.88 17.93 -13.94
CA GLY A 301 -25.59 17.98 -12.51
C GLY A 301 -25.50 16.59 -11.88
N ALA A 302 -26.32 16.34 -10.85
CA ALA A 302 -26.37 15.04 -10.18
C ALA A 302 -26.91 13.89 -11.06
N ALA A 303 -27.56 14.19 -12.19
CA ALA A 303 -28.08 13.18 -13.11
C ALA A 303 -27.03 12.66 -14.10
N HIS A 304 -25.81 13.24 -14.13
CA HIS A 304 -24.72 12.76 -14.97
C HIS A 304 -24.39 11.29 -14.63
N PRO A 305 -24.40 10.36 -15.61
CA PRO A 305 -24.37 8.92 -15.35
C PRO A 305 -23.13 8.48 -14.55
N VAL A 306 -21.94 8.91 -15.01
CA VAL A 306 -20.67 8.60 -14.35
C VAL A 306 -20.61 9.13 -12.92
N LEU A 307 -21.04 10.37 -12.71
CA LEU A 307 -21.03 11.01 -11.39
C LEU A 307 -22.02 10.32 -10.44
N ARG A 308 -23.19 9.92 -10.94
CA ARG A 308 -24.19 9.16 -10.20
C ARG A 308 -23.63 7.81 -9.76
N THR A 309 -22.89 7.11 -10.62
CA THR A 309 -22.19 5.86 -10.27
C THR A 309 -21.24 6.09 -9.09
N PHE A 310 -20.42 7.13 -9.15
CA PHE A 310 -19.46 7.44 -8.08
C PHE A 310 -20.12 7.87 -6.76
N ILE A 311 -21.14 8.73 -6.80
CA ILE A 311 -21.87 9.16 -5.59
C ILE A 311 -22.48 7.95 -4.89
N ARG A 312 -23.13 7.05 -5.65
CA ARG A 312 -23.69 5.81 -5.13
C ARG A 312 -22.63 4.90 -4.53
N ALA A 313 -21.47 4.75 -5.18
CA ALA A 313 -20.37 3.94 -4.68
C ALA A 313 -19.81 4.49 -3.37
N LEU A 314 -19.59 5.81 -3.27
CA LEU A 314 -19.17 6.47 -2.03
C LEU A 314 -20.20 6.29 -0.92
N GLN A 315 -21.49 6.47 -1.20
CA GLN A 315 -22.58 6.27 -0.24
C GLN A 315 -22.66 4.82 0.28
N SER A 316 -22.41 3.83 -0.58
CA SER A 316 -22.37 2.43 -0.15
C SER A 316 -21.16 2.17 0.75
N GLY A 317 -19.99 2.71 0.38
CA GLY A 317 -18.75 2.56 1.13
C GLY A 317 -18.75 3.23 2.50
N THR A 318 -19.50 4.32 2.72
CA THR A 318 -19.54 5.01 4.03
C THR A 318 -20.04 4.13 5.16
N ARG A 319 -20.79 3.06 4.87
CA ARG A 319 -21.28 2.12 5.90
C ARG A 319 -20.14 1.40 6.64
N ARG A 320 -19.08 1.03 5.94
CA ARG A 320 -17.92 0.30 6.50
C ARG A 320 -16.66 1.15 6.57
N CYS A 321 -16.59 2.26 5.83
CA CYS A 321 -15.49 3.21 5.86
C CYS A 321 -16.01 4.64 6.08
N PRO A 322 -16.25 5.06 7.33
CA PRO A 322 -16.79 6.39 7.66
C PRO A 322 -15.94 7.55 7.13
N LEU A 323 -14.63 7.34 6.93
CA LEU A 323 -13.74 8.33 6.34
C LEU A 323 -14.27 8.89 5.01
N LEU A 324 -14.93 8.06 4.19
CA LEU A 324 -15.47 8.45 2.88
C LEU A 324 -16.60 9.48 2.97
N GLU A 325 -17.19 9.70 4.14
CA GLU A 325 -18.30 10.64 4.33
C GLU A 325 -17.86 12.08 4.00
N ARG A 326 -16.62 12.44 4.37
CA ARG A 326 -16.04 13.75 4.01
C ARG A 326 -15.91 13.89 2.49
N SER A 327 -15.42 12.85 1.83
CA SER A 327 -15.28 12.81 0.36
C SER A 327 -16.62 12.99 -0.33
N LEU A 328 -17.66 12.30 0.13
CA LEU A 328 -19.03 12.43 -0.37
C LEU A 328 -19.59 13.85 -0.15
N LYS A 329 -19.45 14.41 1.06
CA LYS A 329 -19.91 15.78 1.38
C LYS A 329 -19.25 16.83 0.48
N ILE A 330 -17.96 16.67 0.17
CA ILE A 330 -17.23 17.57 -0.72
C ILE A 330 -17.82 17.56 -2.14
N ILE A 331 -18.10 16.38 -2.70
CA ILE A 331 -18.71 16.24 -4.03
C ILE A 331 -20.12 16.84 -4.05
N ILE A 332 -20.96 16.53 -3.06
CA ILE A 332 -22.33 17.05 -2.96
C ILE A 332 -22.32 18.58 -2.85
N LYS A 333 -21.49 19.14 -1.97
CA LYS A 333 -21.34 20.61 -1.85
C LYS A 333 -20.83 21.24 -3.15
N GLY A 334 -19.96 20.52 -3.86
CA GLY A 334 -19.44 20.91 -5.16
C GLY A 334 -20.55 21.11 -6.20
N LEU A 335 -21.54 20.22 -6.26
CA LEU A 335 -22.69 20.31 -7.17
C LEU A 335 -23.53 21.57 -6.97
N SER A 336 -23.62 22.08 -5.74
CA SER A 336 -24.43 23.26 -5.40
C SER A 336 -23.72 24.60 -5.65
N ARG A 337 -22.42 24.60 -5.97
CA ARG A 337 -21.69 25.83 -6.26
C ARG A 337 -21.96 26.30 -7.69
N VAL A 338 -22.65 27.45 -7.81
CA VAL A 338 -22.77 28.20 -9.06
C VAL A 338 -21.39 28.82 -9.39
N PRO A 339 -20.91 28.75 -10.65
CA PRO A 339 -19.67 29.45 -11.03
C PRO A 339 -19.82 30.96 -10.79
N PRO A 340 -18.79 31.67 -10.32
CA PRO A 340 -18.86 33.12 -10.17
C PRO A 340 -19.12 33.75 -11.55
N GLN A 341 -20.20 34.53 -11.66
CA GLN A 341 -20.47 35.36 -12.83
C GLN A 341 -19.30 36.32 -13.04
N GLN A 342 -18.76 36.37 -14.26
CA GLN A 342 -17.92 37.49 -14.69
C GLN A 342 -18.82 38.72 -14.76
N ASP A 343 -18.92 39.47 -13.67
CA ASP A 343 -19.59 40.76 -13.68
C ASP A 343 -18.90 41.69 -14.67
N ASN A 344 -19.72 42.30 -15.53
CA ASN A 344 -19.35 43.24 -16.57
C ASN A 344 -18.40 44.33 -16.05
N LEU A 345 -17.18 44.37 -16.61
CA LEU A 345 -16.29 45.51 -16.47
C LEU A 345 -16.90 46.72 -17.21
N PRO A 346 -17.04 47.90 -16.56
CA PRO A 346 -17.33 49.12 -17.31
C PRO A 346 -16.08 49.54 -18.09
N SER A 347 -16.29 49.82 -19.37
CA SER A 347 -15.33 50.42 -20.30
C SER A 347 -14.65 51.64 -19.67
N ARG A 348 -13.32 51.62 -19.56
CA ARG A 348 -12.52 52.82 -19.30
C ARG A 348 -11.39 52.95 -20.32
N ASP A 349 -11.59 53.98 -21.12
CA ASP A 349 -10.74 54.75 -22.01
C ASP A 349 -9.25 54.39 -22.17
N VAL A 350 -8.90 54.38 -23.45
CA VAL A 350 -7.57 54.34 -24.06
C VAL A 350 -6.76 55.57 -23.63
N ASN A 351 -5.60 55.36 -23.00
CA ASN A 351 -4.38 56.16 -23.26
C ASN A 351 -3.09 55.55 -22.67
N ASN A 352 -2.17 55.25 -23.58
CA ASN A 352 -0.70 55.32 -23.50
C ASN A 352 0.08 54.83 -22.26
N SER A 353 0.88 53.77 -22.42
CA SER A 353 2.37 53.82 -22.49
C SER A 353 3.01 52.46 -22.17
N TYR A 354 4.08 52.14 -22.88
CA TYR A 354 4.91 50.94 -22.73
C TYR A 354 5.51 50.83 -21.32
N SER A 355 5.34 49.70 -20.63
CA SER A 355 6.34 49.18 -19.68
C SER A 355 6.07 47.72 -19.27
N ASN A 356 7.17 46.96 -19.21
CA ASN A 356 7.29 45.56 -18.81
C ASN A 356 6.45 45.18 -17.58
N THR A 357 5.55 44.21 -17.71
CA THR A 357 4.78 43.68 -16.57
C THR A 357 5.52 42.51 -15.92
N ARG A 358 6.40 42.85 -14.98
CA ARG A 358 6.71 41.98 -13.83
C ARG A 358 5.41 41.81 -13.03
N LEU A 359 5.01 40.57 -12.70
CA LEU A 359 3.97 40.34 -11.71
C LEU A 359 4.49 40.75 -10.34
N SER A 360 4.10 41.94 -9.91
CA SER A 360 4.31 42.46 -8.57
C SER A 360 3.41 41.72 -7.57
N VAL A 361 4.03 41.24 -6.50
CA VAL A 361 3.42 40.69 -5.31
C VAL A 361 2.49 41.73 -4.68
N ALA A 362 1.19 41.45 -4.67
CA ALA A 362 0.24 42.09 -3.77
C ALA A 362 0.09 41.19 -2.53
N THR A 363 0.46 41.75 -1.39
CA THR A 363 0.22 41.22 -0.05
C THR A 363 -1.27 41.17 0.24
N GLY A 364 -1.79 39.98 0.60
CA GLY A 364 -3.14 39.81 1.16
C GLY A 364 -4.04 38.89 0.33
N GLY A 365 -4.31 37.70 0.87
CA GLY A 365 -5.29 36.74 0.34
C GLY A 365 -4.71 35.77 -0.68
N ALA A 366 -4.49 34.52 -0.26
CA ALA A 366 -4.23 33.43 -1.20
C ALA A 366 -5.38 33.34 -2.21
N PRO A 367 -5.11 33.17 -3.52
CA PRO A 367 -6.18 32.92 -4.48
C PRO A 367 -6.89 31.63 -4.08
N VAL A 368 -8.16 31.74 -3.73
CA VAL A 368 -9.03 30.60 -3.42
C VAL A 368 -9.10 29.75 -4.68
N ASN A 369 -8.42 28.60 -4.67
CA ASN A 369 -8.49 27.64 -5.74
C ASN A 369 -9.96 27.17 -5.87
N PRO A 370 -10.68 27.47 -6.98
CA PRO A 370 -12.11 27.16 -7.08
C PRO A 370 -12.42 25.66 -7.16
N TYR A 371 -11.38 24.82 -7.31
CA TYR A 371 -11.49 23.39 -7.54
C TYR A 371 -11.51 22.54 -6.26
N ILE A 372 -12.15 21.36 -6.35
CA ILE A 372 -12.21 20.37 -5.28
C ILE A 372 -10.80 19.87 -4.93
N PRO A 373 -10.45 19.74 -3.62
CA PRO A 373 -9.11 19.31 -3.23
C PRO A 373 -8.79 17.90 -3.73
N ALA A 374 -7.60 17.74 -4.34
CA ALA A 374 -7.08 16.43 -4.75
C ALA A 374 -6.80 15.50 -3.55
N PHE A 375 -6.56 16.08 -2.38
CA PHE A 375 -6.32 15.37 -1.14
C PHE A 375 -7.24 15.94 -0.06
N PRO A 376 -8.42 15.33 0.15
CA PRO A 376 -9.46 15.88 1.02
C PRO A 376 -9.04 15.95 2.50
N TYR A 377 -7.93 15.32 2.88
CA TYR A 377 -7.43 15.24 4.26
C TYR A 377 -6.10 15.98 4.51
N LEU A 378 -5.44 16.57 3.50
CA LEU A 378 -4.14 17.26 3.62
C LEU A 378 -4.19 18.63 4.36
N GLY A 379 -5.27 18.92 5.09
CA GLY A 379 -5.55 20.25 5.65
C GLY A 379 -6.04 20.28 7.09
N LEU A 380 -5.86 19.20 7.86
CA LEU A 380 -5.90 19.27 9.31
C LEU A 380 -4.48 19.60 9.75
N GLU A 381 -4.13 20.89 9.80
CA GLU A 381 -3.01 21.29 10.66
C GLU A 381 -3.49 21.14 12.10
N PRO A 382 -2.95 20.22 12.90
CA PRO A 382 -3.01 20.42 14.33
C PRO A 382 -2.11 21.60 14.65
N GLN A 383 -2.63 22.57 15.40
CA GLN A 383 -1.79 23.56 16.08
C GLN A 383 -0.97 22.82 17.14
N PHE A 384 0.19 22.28 16.75
CA PHE A 384 1.19 21.80 17.70
C PHE A 384 2.34 22.78 17.73
N ASP A 385 2.35 23.59 18.78
CA ASP A 385 3.50 24.35 19.25
C ASP A 385 4.43 23.35 19.97
N PHE A 386 5.37 22.75 19.24
CA PHE A 386 6.51 22.07 19.83
C PHE A 386 7.74 22.32 18.95
N GLY A 387 8.55 23.27 19.38
CA GLY A 387 9.88 23.51 18.82
C GLY A 387 10.79 22.32 19.09
N MET A 388 11.30 21.73 18.00
CA MET A 388 12.42 20.79 18.02
C MET A 388 13.42 21.15 16.91
N ASP A 389 13.89 22.40 16.92
CA ASP A 389 15.16 22.78 16.31
C ASP A 389 16.22 22.71 17.43
N PRO A 390 17.01 21.62 17.52
CA PRO A 390 18.39 21.72 17.03
C PRO A 390 19.06 20.42 16.51
N TYR A 391 18.34 19.34 16.16
CA TYR A 391 18.97 18.02 15.90
C TYR A 391 18.98 17.52 14.44
N PHE A 392 19.00 18.36 13.41
CA PHE A 392 19.31 17.88 12.05
C PHE A 392 20.11 18.90 11.25
N ASN A 393 21.37 19.07 11.63
CA ASN A 393 22.38 19.69 10.80
C ASN A 393 23.40 18.62 10.39
N ASP A 394 23.02 17.69 9.51
CA ASP A 394 23.98 17.05 8.62
C ASP A 394 23.30 16.36 7.42
N HIS A 395 23.98 16.39 6.29
CA HIS A 395 23.52 15.87 5.01
C HIS A 395 23.43 14.34 5.00
N ASN A 396 22.21 13.79 5.03
CA ASN A 396 21.79 12.62 4.25
C ASN A 396 20.29 12.38 4.49
N ILE A 397 19.47 12.70 3.49
CA ILE A 397 18.02 12.53 3.55
C ILE A 397 17.72 11.03 3.56
N ASN A 398 17.39 10.50 4.74
CA ASN A 398 16.91 9.14 4.89
C ASN A 398 15.49 9.05 4.30
N PRO A 399 15.26 8.32 3.19
CA PRO A 399 13.95 8.26 2.54
C PRO A 399 12.87 7.61 3.44
N MET A 400 13.28 6.90 4.50
CA MET A 400 12.38 6.34 5.51
C MET A 400 11.79 7.38 6.46
N ALA A 401 12.36 8.58 6.57
CA ALA A 401 11.86 9.64 7.46
C ALA A 401 10.70 10.46 6.85
N LEU A 402 10.30 10.16 5.60
CA LEU A 402 9.14 10.75 4.92
C LEU A 402 7.90 9.85 4.95
N LEU A 403 7.97 8.72 5.68
CA LEU A 403 6.88 7.75 5.85
C LEU A 403 5.91 8.09 6.98
N ASP A 404 5.75 9.36 7.37
CA ASP A 404 4.70 9.84 8.30
C ASP A 404 3.27 9.77 7.69
N CYS A 405 3.02 8.77 6.85
CA CYS A 405 1.73 8.40 6.30
C CYS A 405 1.20 7.12 6.97
N PHE A 406 1.15 7.10 8.31
CA PHE A 406 0.28 6.19 9.05
C PHE A 406 -0.43 6.96 10.17
N PRO A 407 -1.77 6.97 10.21
CA PRO A 407 -2.53 7.50 11.33
C PRO A 407 -2.62 6.42 12.40
N GLU A 408 -1.64 6.38 13.30
CA GLU A 408 -1.88 5.84 14.63
C GLU A 408 -2.38 6.98 15.53
N ILE A 409 -3.26 6.64 16.48
CA ILE A 409 -3.96 7.49 17.44
C ILE A 409 -5.36 7.95 16.95
N GLN A 410 -6.33 7.05 17.10
CA GLN A 410 -7.51 7.29 17.94
C GLN A 410 -8.29 5.97 18.07
N MET A 411 -7.82 5.10 18.98
CA MET A 411 -8.71 4.21 19.72
C MET A 411 -8.98 4.88 21.07
N ASP A 412 -10.27 5.04 21.36
CA ASP A 412 -10.96 5.60 22.52
C ASP A 412 -10.16 5.96 23.79
N ASN A 413 -10.47 7.16 24.31
CA ASN A 413 -10.66 7.41 25.75
C ASN A 413 -11.35 8.78 25.94
N GLU A 414 -12.68 8.80 25.92
CA GLU A 414 -13.44 9.77 26.71
C GLU A 414 -14.27 9.00 27.74
N ASP A 415 -13.61 8.62 28.83
CA ASP A 415 -14.26 8.50 30.13
C ASP A 415 -14.70 9.91 30.55
N ILE A 416 -15.96 10.26 30.26
CA ILE A 416 -16.62 11.36 30.96
C ILE A 416 -17.24 10.78 32.22
N GLY A 417 -16.42 10.71 33.27
CA GLY A 417 -16.90 10.61 34.63
C GLY A 417 -17.62 11.91 35.01
N LEU A 418 -18.91 11.81 35.34
CA LEU A 418 -19.61 12.83 36.13
C LEU A 418 -19.90 12.25 37.52
N SER A 419 -19.29 12.89 38.50
CA SER A 419 -19.50 12.81 39.94
C SER A 419 -20.97 12.77 40.37
N ILE A 420 -21.36 11.82 41.22
CA ILE A 420 -21.33 11.84 42.70
C ILE A 420 -21.30 10.39 43.19
#